data_AF-A0A352L4B3-F1
#
_entry.id   AF-A0A352L4B3-F1
#
_cell.length_a   1.000
_cell.length_b   1.000
_cell.length_c   1.000
_cell.angle_alpha   90.00
_cell.angle_beta   90.00
_cell.angle_gamma   90.00
#
_symmetry.space_group_name_H-M   'P 1'
#
loop_
_entity.id
_entity.type
_entity.pdbx_description
1 polymer ?
#
loop_
_entity_poly.entity_id
_entity_poly.type
_entity_poly.pdbx_seq_one_letter_code
_entity_poly.pdbx_strand_id
1 'polypeptide(L)' 'VRRNLSLRGIHNYAPPHLIQAVDFLARATADYDFSGLVSAWYPLQDIAAAVRAAGDPRAVRIGVSATDSTPSPIPQRGHS' A
#
# COMPACT_ATOMS: atom_id res chain seq x y z
N VAL A 1 33.09 -11.88 23.70
CA VAL A 1 32.23 -12.17 22.53
C VAL A 1 31.61 -10.87 22.03
N ARG A 2 31.86 -10.47 20.77
CA ARG A 2 31.28 -9.25 20.15
C ARG A 2 29.99 -9.66 19.46
N ARG A 3 28.87 -8.98 19.76
CA ARG A 3 27.49 -9.31 19.34
C ARG A 3 27.40 -9.81 17.89
N ASN A 4 26.95 -11.05 17.69
CA ASN A 4 26.74 -11.73 16.39
C ASN A 4 25.57 -11.12 15.58
N LEU A 5 25.64 -9.81 15.29
CA LEU A 5 24.59 -9.10 14.56
C LEU A 5 24.78 -9.30 13.06
N SER A 6 23.70 -9.67 12.37
CA SER A 6 23.64 -9.73 10.91
C SER A 6 23.01 -8.46 10.36
N LEU A 7 23.68 -7.81 9.42
CA LEU A 7 23.14 -6.70 8.63
C LEU A 7 22.83 -7.23 7.22
N ARG A 8 21.63 -6.98 6.72
CA ARG A 8 21.20 -7.38 5.37
C ARG A 8 20.52 -6.19 4.69
N GLY A 9 20.96 -5.88 3.47
CA GLY A 9 20.21 -4.98 2.59
C GLY A 9 19.06 -5.73 1.93
N ILE A 10 17.91 -5.07 1.81
CA ILE A 10 16.76 -5.58 1.05
C ILE A 10 16.52 -4.59 -0.08
N HIS A 11 16.60 -5.05 -1.33
CA HIS A 11 16.42 -4.24 -2.52
C HIS A 11 15.35 -4.84 -3.40
N ASN A 12 14.26 -4.09 -3.57
CA ASN A 12 13.10 -4.50 -4.36
C ASN A 12 12.62 -5.93 -4.02
N TYR A 13 11.83 -6.53 -4.91
CA TYR A 13 11.30 -7.87 -4.74
C TYR A 13 11.43 -8.68 -6.04
N ALA A 14 11.54 -10.00 -5.90
CA ALA A 14 11.42 -10.93 -7.02
C ALA A 14 9.94 -11.30 -7.22
N PRO A 15 9.52 -11.78 -8.41
CA PRO A 15 8.14 -12.17 -8.65
C PRO A 15 7.52 -13.12 -7.59
N PRO A 16 8.24 -14.12 -7.04
CA PRO A 16 7.70 -14.97 -5.98
C PRO A 16 7.30 -14.20 -4.70
N HIS A 17 8.00 -13.12 -4.37
CA HIS A 17 7.67 -12.30 -3.21
C HIS A 17 6.37 -11.51 -3.42
N LEU A 18 6.07 -11.11 -4.67
CA LEU A 18 4.80 -10.44 -4.98
C LEU A 18 3.62 -11.40 -4.82
N ILE A 19 3.77 -12.65 -5.27
CA ILE A 19 2.76 -13.71 -5.06
C ILE A 19 2.49 -13.87 -3.57
N GLN A 20 3.56 -14.01 -2.76
CA GLN A 20 3.45 -14.11 -1.31
C GLN A 20 2.77 -12.89 -0.67
N ALA A 21 3.03 -11.68 -1.18
CA ALA A 21 2.41 -10.46 -0.69
C ALA A 21 0.90 -10.41 -1.00
N VAL A 22 0.49 -10.81 -2.20
CA VAL A 22 -0.94 -10.88 -2.57
C VAL A 22 -1.66 -11.91 -1.72
N ASP A 23 -1.06 -13.08 -1.53
CA ASP A 23 -1.58 -14.14 -0.65
C ASP A 23 -1.69 -13.67 0.80
N PHE A 24 -0.74 -12.88 1.27
CA PHE A 24 -0.80 -12.26 2.58
C PHE A 24 -1.98 -11.29 2.69
N LEU A 25 -2.17 -10.38 1.73
CA LEU A 25 -3.28 -9.43 1.75
C LEU A 25 -4.62 -10.15 1.82
N ALA A 26 -4.82 -11.21 1.03
CA ALA A 26 -6.05 -11.99 1.03
C ALA A 26 -6.40 -12.62 2.39
N ARG A 27 -5.38 -13.03 3.17
CA ARG A 27 -5.57 -13.62 4.51
C ARG A 27 -5.68 -12.57 5.61
N ALA A 28 -4.84 -11.54 5.54
CA ALA A 28 -4.66 -10.56 6.60
C ALA A 28 -5.74 -9.47 6.62
N THR A 29 -6.57 -9.39 5.57
CA THR A 29 -7.66 -8.40 5.47
C THR A 29 -8.71 -8.55 6.57
N ALA A 30 -8.81 -9.72 7.22
CA ALA A 30 -9.63 -9.91 8.41
C ALA A 30 -9.04 -9.17 9.62
N ASP A 31 -7.72 -9.20 9.79
CA ASP A 31 -7.06 -8.67 10.98
C ASP A 31 -6.66 -7.20 10.85
N TYR A 32 -6.50 -6.69 9.61
CA TYR A 32 -5.99 -5.35 9.34
C TYR A 32 -6.81 -4.61 8.28
N ASP A 33 -7.20 -3.38 8.59
CA ASP A 33 -7.79 -2.47 7.61
C ASP A 33 -6.70 -1.83 6.74
N PHE A 34 -6.40 -2.47 5.60
CA PHE A 34 -5.46 -1.94 4.63
C PHE A 34 -6.00 -0.70 3.87
N SER A 35 -7.32 -0.44 3.90
CA SER A 35 -7.88 0.71 3.19
C SER A 35 -7.42 2.04 3.79
N GLY A 36 -7.22 2.07 5.11
CA GLY A 36 -6.66 3.23 5.82
C GLY A 36 -5.21 3.58 5.49
N LEU A 37 -4.47 2.72 4.76
CA LEU A 37 -3.12 3.03 4.30
C LEU A 37 -3.11 4.00 3.12
N VAL A 38 -4.21 4.13 2.38
CA VAL A 38 -4.34 5.10 1.29
C VAL A 38 -5.03 6.34 1.83
N SER A 39 -4.27 7.43 1.97
CA SER A 39 -4.74 8.66 2.61
C SER A 39 -5.68 9.47 1.72
N ALA A 40 -5.53 9.39 0.40
CA ALA A 40 -6.42 10.01 -0.58
C ALA A 40 -6.23 9.39 -1.97
N TRP A 41 -7.26 9.56 -2.82
CA TRP A 41 -7.24 9.20 -4.23
C TRP A 41 -7.38 10.46 -5.09
N TYR A 42 -6.59 10.53 -6.15
CA TYR A 42 -6.68 11.56 -7.18
C TYR A 42 -6.91 10.92 -8.54
N PRO A 43 -7.67 11.55 -9.44
CA PRO A 43 -7.76 11.08 -10.81
C PRO A 43 -6.47 11.40 -11.57
N LEU A 44 -6.17 10.64 -12.63
CA LEU A 44 -4.89 10.72 -13.34
C LEU A 44 -4.59 12.12 -13.90
N GLN A 45 -5.61 12.86 -14.34
CA GLN A 45 -5.41 14.24 -14.83
C GLN A 45 -4.90 15.20 -13.75
N ASP A 46 -5.09 14.86 -12.46
CA ASP A 46 -4.63 15.64 -11.32
C ASP A 46 -3.30 15.12 -10.73
N ILE A 47 -2.51 14.39 -11.53
CA ILE A 47 -1.25 13.77 -11.08
C ILE A 47 -0.29 14.75 -10.39
N ALA A 48 -0.23 16.00 -10.85
CA ALA A 48 0.62 17.02 -10.23
C ALA A 48 0.17 17.35 -8.80
N ALA A 49 -1.13 17.36 -8.53
CA ALA A 49 -1.68 17.54 -7.19
C ALA A 49 -1.44 16.30 -6.33
N ALA A 50 -1.62 15.10 -6.89
CA ALA A 50 -1.36 13.84 -6.21
C ALA A 50 0.11 13.73 -5.73
N VAL A 51 1.06 14.08 -6.59
CA VAL A 51 2.50 14.07 -6.25
C VAL A 51 2.84 15.10 -5.17
N ARG A 52 2.24 16.30 -5.21
CA ARG A 52 2.40 17.28 -4.12
C ARG A 52 1.84 16.78 -2.80
N ALA A 53 0.66 16.17 -2.82
CA ALA A 53 0.04 15.59 -1.63
C ALA A 53 0.87 14.43 -1.05
N ALA A 54 1.52 13.63 -1.89
CA ALA A 54 2.41 12.55 -1.46
C ALA A 54 3.68 13.05 -0.76
N GLY A 55 4.00 14.34 -0.86
CA GLY A 55 5.10 14.97 -0.13
C GLY A 55 4.78 15.26 1.35
N ASP A 56 3.51 15.21 1.77
CA ASP A 56 3.16 15.36 3.19
C ASP A 56 3.57 14.09 3.97
N PRO A 57 4.45 14.19 4.99
CA PRO A 57 4.84 13.04 5.80
C PRO A 57 3.70 12.35 6.54
N ARG A 58 2.53 13.01 6.67
CA ARG A 58 1.31 12.41 7.26
C ARG A 58 0.54 11.53 6.27
N ALA A 59 0.76 11.71 4.97
CA ALA A 59 0.13 10.89 3.93
C ALA A 59 0.93 9.59 3.77
N VAL A 60 0.36 8.47 4.20
CA VAL A 60 1.05 7.16 4.14
C VAL A 60 1.22 6.71 2.69
N ARG A 61 0.15 6.78 1.90
CA ARG A 61 0.15 6.57 0.44
C ARG A 61 -0.91 7.45 -0.22
N ILE A 62 -0.58 7.99 -1.39
CA ILE A 62 -1.54 8.62 -2.30
C ILE A 62 -1.83 7.67 -3.46
N GLY A 63 -3.11 7.40 -3.70
CA GLY A 63 -3.56 6.60 -4.82
C GLY A 63 -3.86 7.48 -6.04
N VAL A 64 -3.60 6.94 -7.23
CA VAL A 64 -3.98 7.56 -8.50
C VAL A 64 -4.93 6.61 -9.23
N SER A 65 -6.11 7.12 -9.58
CA SER A 65 -7.12 6.39 -10.35
C SER A 65 -6.99 6.72 -11.83
N ALA A 66 -7.10 5.72 -12.69
CA ALA A 66 -7.13 5.92 -14.14
C ALA A 66 -8.42 6.62 -14.63
N THR A 67 -9.44 6.66 -13.77
CA THR A 67 -10.76 7.27 -14.05
C THR A 67 -11.08 8.35 -13.02
N ASP A 68 -12.04 9.21 -13.33
CA ASP A 68 -12.54 10.26 -12.41
C ASP A 68 -13.18 9.73 -11.11
N SER A 69 -13.46 8.43 -11.07
CA SER A 69 -13.98 7.75 -9.91
C SER A 69 -12.86 7.43 -8.91
N THR A 70 -13.11 7.72 -7.63
CA THR A 70 -12.38 7.08 -6.54
C THR A 70 -12.55 5.57 -6.70
N PRO A 71 -11.47 4.78 -6.78
CA PRO A 71 -11.61 3.34 -6.96
C PRO A 71 -12.33 2.78 -5.75
N SER A 72 -13.33 1.93 -6.00
CA SER A 72 -14.07 1.27 -4.92
C SER A 72 -13.07 0.58 -4.00
N PRO A 73 -13.18 0.76 -2.67
CA PRO A 73 -12.37 0.01 -1.74
C PRO A 73 -12.55 -1.48 -2.03
N ILE A 74 -11.44 -2.24 -2.01
CA ILE A 74 -11.50 -3.69 -2.14
C ILE A 74 -12.47 -4.19 -1.07
N PRO A 75 -13.53 -4.95 -1.42
CA PRO A 75 -14.53 -5.37 -0.46
C PRO A 75 -13.86 -6.21 0.63
N GLN A 76 -13.76 -5.63 1.82
CA GLN A 76 -13.36 -6.30 3.05
C GLN A 76 -14.51 -7.27 3.39
N ARG A 77 -14.26 -8.58 3.38
CA ARG A 77 -15.30 -9.53 3.83
C ARG A 77 -15.62 -9.22 5.30
N GLY A 78 -16.85 -8.75 5.54
CA GLY A 78 -17.35 -8.42 6.86
C GLY A 78 -17.26 -9.62 7.80
N HIS A 79 -16.83 -9.35 9.03
CA HIS A 79 -16.81 -10.30 10.13
C HIS A 79 -18.25 -10.63 10.53
N SER A 80 -18.59 -11.93 10.57
CA SER A 80 -19.74 -12.48 11.29
C SER A 80 -19.26 -13.15 12.56
#